data_AF-A0A239M659-F1
#
_entry.id   AF-A0A239M659-F1
#
_cell.length_a   1.000
_cell.length_b   1.000
_cell.length_c   1.000
_cell.angle_alpha   90.00
_cell.angle_beta   90.00
_cell.angle_gamma   90.00
#
_symmetry.space_group_name_H-M   'P 1'
#
loop_
_entity.id
_entity.type
_entity.pdbx_description
1 polymer ?
#
loop_
_entity_poly.entity_id
_entity_poly.type
_entity_poly.pdbx_seq_one_letter_code
_entity_poly.pdbx_strand_id
1 'polypeptide(L)'
;RKNAKPWKPSTAGAIARNEALRASKYLGRAIWRKWSGYHRRSRAETKMHCVKLLGQSLMARDFDRQVAELQIRAAVLNGYTALGIPVTEPVG
;
A
#
# COMPACT_ATOMS: atom_id res chain seq x y z
N ARG A 1 -14.31 3.40 5.41
CA ARG A 1 -14.06 3.27 6.86
C ARG A 1 -15.39 3.61 7.53
N LYS A 2 -16.01 2.70 8.31
CA LYS A 2 -17.40 2.88 8.78
C LYS A 2 -17.56 4.10 9.71
N ASN A 3 -16.53 4.39 10.51
CA ASN A 3 -16.59 5.43 11.56
C ASN A 3 -15.62 6.60 11.32
N ALA A 4 -15.20 6.83 10.07
CA ALA A 4 -14.23 7.89 9.79
C ALA A 4 -14.89 9.27 9.88
N LYS A 5 -14.43 10.08 10.83
CA LYS A 5 -14.84 11.48 10.98
C LYS A 5 -13.90 12.42 10.22
N PRO A 6 -14.42 13.53 9.65
CA PRO A 6 -13.60 14.60 9.12
C PRO A 6 -12.65 15.14 10.19
N TRP A 7 -11.44 15.46 9.78
CA TRP A 7 -10.49 16.17 10.64
C TRP A 7 -10.63 17.69 10.45
N LYS A 8 -10.13 18.48 11.41
CA LYS A 8 -9.95 19.92 11.18
C LYS A 8 -9.05 20.11 9.95
N PRO A 9 -9.41 20.95 8.97
CA PRO A 9 -8.66 21.13 7.73
C PRO A 9 -7.42 22.01 7.95
N SER A 10 -6.55 21.61 8.88
CA SER A 10 -5.34 22.37 9.28
C SER A 10 -4.13 22.09 8.39
N THR A 11 -4.16 21.03 7.61
CA THR A 11 -3.06 20.62 6.72
C THR A 11 -3.60 20.13 5.38
N ALA A 12 -2.78 20.23 4.33
CA ALA A 12 -3.13 19.69 3.01
C ALA A 12 -3.51 18.19 3.08
N GLY A 13 -2.82 17.42 3.93
CA GLY A 13 -3.15 16.01 4.17
C GLY A 13 -4.52 15.81 4.82
N ALA A 14 -4.91 16.67 5.77
CA ALA A 14 -6.24 16.61 6.38
C ALA A 14 -7.35 16.99 5.37
N ILE A 15 -7.09 17.97 4.49
CA ILE A 15 -8.01 18.38 3.43
C ILE A 15 -8.22 17.23 2.44
N ALA A 16 -7.15 16.67 1.89
CA ALA A 16 -7.21 15.55 0.94
C ALA A 16 -7.90 14.31 1.54
N ARG A 17 -7.66 14.03 2.83
CA ARG A 17 -8.36 12.94 3.55
C ARG A 17 -9.86 13.21 3.65
N ASN A 18 -10.25 14.44 4.00
CA ASN A 18 -11.66 14.81 4.11
C ASN A 18 -12.37 14.75 2.76
N GLU A 19 -11.71 15.14 1.67
CA GLU A 19 -12.24 14.99 0.31
C GLU A 19 -12.45 13.53 -0.07
N ALA A 20 -11.49 12.66 0.23
CA ALA A 20 -11.64 11.22 0.05
C ALA A 20 -12.83 10.65 0.84
N LEU A 21 -13.08 11.14 2.06
CA LEU A 21 -14.25 10.75 2.85
C LEU A 21 -15.56 11.24 2.23
N ARG A 22 -15.59 12.48 1.73
CA ARG A 22 -16.76 13.05 1.03
C ARG A 22 -17.07 12.26 -0.24
N ALA A 23 -16.07 12.02 -1.08
CA ALA A 23 -16.20 11.25 -2.32
C ALA A 23 -16.65 9.81 -2.06
N SER A 24 -16.12 9.15 -1.03
CA SER A 24 -16.56 7.80 -0.63
C SER A 24 -17.99 7.76 -0.10
N LYS A 25 -18.49 8.83 0.52
CA LYS A 25 -19.88 8.92 1.02
C LYS A 25 -20.85 9.16 -0.15
N TYR A 26 -20.45 10.01 -1.10
CA TYR A 26 -21.27 10.35 -2.27
C TYR A 26 -21.38 9.19 -3.28
N LEU A 27 -20.26 8.58 -3.67
CA LEU A 27 -20.23 7.52 -4.70
C LEU A 27 -20.52 6.12 -4.17
N GLY A 28 -20.51 5.93 -2.85
CA GLY A 28 -20.48 4.62 -2.24
C GLY A 28 -19.08 3.98 -2.28
N ARG A 29 -18.81 3.10 -1.29
CA ARG A 29 -17.46 2.59 -1.01
C ARG A 29 -16.86 1.76 -2.14
N ALA A 30 -17.67 0.91 -2.79
CA ALA A 30 -17.17 0.00 -3.83
C ALA A 30 -16.70 0.78 -5.07
N ILE A 31 -17.56 1.68 -5.56
CA ILE A 31 -17.29 2.53 -6.73
C ILE A 31 -16.09 3.43 -6.47
N TRP A 32 -16.09 4.14 -5.33
CA TRP A 32 -14.99 5.02 -4.96
C TRP A 32 -13.64 4.27 -4.88
N ARG A 33 -13.60 3.07 -4.28
CA ARG A 33 -12.36 2.28 -4.17
C ARG A 33 -11.81 1.83 -5.52
N LYS A 34 -12.69 1.51 -6.48
CA LYS A 34 -12.30 1.12 -7.84
C LYS A 34 -11.77 2.33 -8.61
N TRP A 35 -12.50 3.44 -8.59
CA TRP A 35 -12.16 4.66 -9.35
C TRP A 35 -10.90 5.36 -8.81
N SER A 36 -10.76 5.50 -7.49
CA SER A 36 -9.62 6.17 -6.87
C SER A 36 -8.30 5.38 -6.89
N GLY A 37 -8.33 4.11 -7.32
CA GLY A 37 -7.18 3.22 -7.19
C GLY A 37 -6.77 2.93 -5.73
N TYR A 38 -7.61 3.29 -4.75
CA TYR A 38 -7.29 3.17 -3.32
C TYR A 38 -6.93 1.74 -2.90
N HIS A 39 -7.47 0.73 -3.58
CA HIS A 39 -7.08 -0.65 -3.30
C HIS A 39 -5.60 -0.92 -3.60
N ARG A 40 -5.07 -0.43 -4.72
CA ARG A 40 -3.65 -0.57 -5.08
C ARG A 40 -2.77 0.17 -4.07
N ARG A 41 -3.14 1.40 -3.72
CA ARG A 41 -2.44 2.19 -2.69
C ARG A 41 -2.41 1.47 -1.35
N SER A 42 -3.55 0.97 -0.87
CA SER A 42 -3.64 0.22 0.38
C SER A 42 -2.77 -1.04 0.36
N ARG A 43 -2.70 -1.76 -0.77
CA ARG A 43 -1.81 -2.93 -0.91
C ARG A 43 -0.34 -2.52 -0.84
N ALA A 44 0.04 -1.42 -1.48
CA ALA A 44 1.40 -0.89 -1.40
C ALA A 44 1.76 -0.48 0.04
N GLU A 45 0.87 0.26 0.72
CA GLU A 45 1.02 0.65 2.13
C GLU A 45 1.18 -0.58 3.05
N THR A 46 0.39 -1.64 2.84
CA THR A 46 0.55 -2.90 3.57
C THR A 46 1.88 -3.58 3.24
N LYS A 47 2.28 -3.63 1.96
CA LYS A 47 3.55 -4.26 1.54
C LYS A 47 4.77 -3.51 2.10
N MET A 48 4.66 -2.20 2.34
CA MET A 48 5.71 -1.43 3.03
C MET A 48 6.01 -1.94 4.44
N HIS A 49 5.03 -2.53 5.15
CA HIS A 49 5.31 -3.19 6.42
C HIS A 49 6.28 -4.37 6.24
N CYS A 50 6.08 -5.21 5.21
CA CYS A 50 6.98 -6.30 4.87
C CYS A 50 8.38 -5.79 4.48
N VAL A 51 8.47 -4.67 3.76
CA VAL A 51 9.77 -4.03 3.43
C VAL A 51 10.53 -3.63 4.70
N LYS A 52 9.82 -3.15 5.73
CA LYS A 52 10.42 -2.78 7.03
C LYS A 52 10.83 -4.00 7.87
N LEU A 53 10.17 -5.15 7.69
CA LEU A 53 10.58 -6.40 8.33
C LEU A 53 11.91 -6.92 7.79
N LEU A 54 12.24 -6.63 6.53
CA LEU A 54 13.55 -6.94 5.94
C LEU A 54 14.67 -5.98 6.41
N GLY A 55 14.31 -4.88 7.07
CA GLY A 55 15.23 -3.91 7.65
C GLY A 55 14.50 -2.60 8.00
N GLN A 56 14.67 -2.10 9.22
CA GLN A 56 13.88 -0.97 9.72
C GLN A 56 14.12 0.34 8.94
N SER A 57 15.32 0.54 8.40
CA SER A 57 15.74 1.73 7.64
C SER A 57 16.54 1.35 6.40
N LEU A 58 16.71 2.30 5.47
CA LEU A 58 17.71 2.20 4.40
C LEU A 58 19.07 2.54 4.99
N MET A 59 20.06 1.68 4.78
CA MET A 59 21.38 1.79 5.42
C MET A 59 22.43 2.39 4.48
N ALA A 60 22.19 2.33 3.17
CA ALA A 60 23.07 2.94 2.19
C ALA A 60 23.15 4.47 2.35
N ARG A 61 24.36 5.02 2.27
CA ARG A 61 24.61 6.47 2.35
C ARG A 61 24.37 7.19 1.02
N ASP A 62 24.63 6.51 -0.09
CA ASP A 62 24.48 7.05 -1.44
C ASP A 62 23.08 6.75 -1.98
N PHE A 63 22.46 7.72 -2.67
CA PHE A 63 21.10 7.59 -3.19
C PHE A 63 20.92 6.38 -4.11
N ASP A 64 21.84 6.18 -5.06
CA ASP A 64 21.77 5.04 -5.99
C ASP A 64 21.86 3.70 -5.25
N ARG A 65 22.64 3.65 -4.16
CA ARG A 65 22.73 2.46 -3.30
C ARG A 65 21.46 2.27 -2.46
N GLN A 66 20.79 3.34 -2.05
CA GLN A 66 19.47 3.27 -1.39
C GLN A 66 18.40 2.74 -2.35
N VAL A 67 18.42 3.17 -3.62
CA VAL A 67 17.54 2.66 -4.67
C VAL A 67 17.78 1.17 -4.88
N ALA A 68 19.05 0.76 -5.01
CA ALA A 68 19.41 -0.64 -5.15
C ALA A 68 18.95 -1.48 -3.94
N GLU A 69 19.14 -0.98 -2.71
CA GLU A 69 18.67 -1.64 -1.49
C GLU A 69 17.15 -1.85 -1.51
N LEU A 70 16.37 -0.85 -1.93
CA LEU A 70 14.93 -0.97 -2.06
C LEU A 70 14.52 -1.96 -3.16
N GLN A 71 15.20 -1.95 -4.31
CA GLN A 71 14.96 -2.88 -5.41
C GLN A 71 15.23 -4.33 -5.00
N ILE A 72 16.33 -4.58 -4.28
CA ILE A 72 16.66 -5.91 -3.75
C ILE A 72 15.55 -6.38 -2.79
N ARG A 73 15.12 -5.54 -1.85
CA ARG A 73 14.02 -5.89 -0.93
C ARG A 73 12.71 -6.17 -1.68
N ALA A 74 12.41 -5.42 -2.73
CA ALA A 74 11.24 -5.68 -3.57
C ALA A 74 11.36 -7.03 -4.29
N ALA A 75 12.54 -7.37 -4.84
CA ALA A 75 12.80 -8.65 -5.49
C ALA A 75 12.62 -9.83 -4.52
N VAL A 76 13.15 -9.74 -3.30
CA VAL A 76 12.96 -10.75 -2.24
C VAL A 76 11.48 -10.94 -1.92
N LEU A 77 10.74 -9.84 -1.72
CA LEU A 77 9.31 -9.91 -1.42
C LEU A 77 8.46 -10.46 -2.57
N ASN A 78 8.89 -10.26 -3.82
CA ASN A 78 8.27 -10.86 -4.98
C ASN A 78 8.57 -12.37 -5.03
N GLY A 79 9.78 -12.79 -4.69
CA GLY A 79 10.15 -14.20 -4.51
C GLY A 79 9.27 -14.92 -3.49
N TYR A 80 9.09 -14.34 -2.30
CA TYR A 80 8.14 -14.90 -1.30
C TYR A 80 6.70 -14.95 -1.81
N THR A 81 6.31 -14.00 -2.66
CA THR A 81 4.96 -14.00 -3.24
C THR A 81 4.80 -15.14 -4.24
N ALA A 82 5.80 -15.38 -5.09
CA ALA A 82 5.80 -16.50 -6.04
C ALA A 82 5.78 -17.85 -5.33
N LEU A 83 6.61 -18.03 -4.30
CA LEU A 83 6.68 -19.28 -3.52
C LEU A 83 5.42 -19.55 -2.69
N GLY A 84 4.71 -18.50 -2.28
CA GLY A 84 3.48 -18.62 -1.48
C GLY A 84 2.20 -18.85 -2.30
N ILE A 85 2.27 -18.87 -3.64
CA ILE A 85 1.11 -19.17 -4.49
C ILE A 85 0.91 -20.69 -4.49
N PRO A 86 -0.23 -21.21 -4.01
CA PRO A 86 -0.49 -22.64 -4.05
C PRO A 86 -0.63 -23.11 -5.50
N VAL A 87 -0.01 -24.25 -5.80
CA VAL A 87 -0.20 -24.94 -7.07
C VAL A 87 -1.42 -25.85 -6.92
N THR A 88 -2.48 -25.58 -7.68
CA THR A 88 -3.69 -26.40 -7.71
C THR A 88 -3.55 -27.47 -8.78
N GLU A 89 -3.42 -28.72 -8.36
CA GLU A 89 -3.40 -29.87 -9.26
C GLU A 89 -4.78 -30.57 -9.28
N PRO A 90 -5.27 -31.01 -10.44
CA PRO A 90 -6.49 -31.81 -10.52
C PRO A 90 -6.25 -33.19 -9.88
N VAL A 91 -7.15 -33.60 -8.99
CA VAL A 91 -7.14 -34.97 -8.42
C VAL A 91 -7.92 -35.88 -9.37
N GLY A 92 -7.24 -36.89 -9.90
CA GLY A 92 -7.85 -38.02 -10.63
C GLY A 92 -8.10 -39.23 -9.75
#